data_AF-B2IUU1-F1
#
_entry.id   AF-B2IUU1-F1
#
_cell.length_a   1.000
_cell.length_b   1.000
_cell.length_c   1.000
_cell.angle_alpha   90.00
_cell.angle_beta   90.00
_cell.angle_gamma   90.00
#
_symmetry.space_group_name_H-M   'P 1'
#
loop_
_entity.id
_entity.type
_entity.pdbx_description
1 polymer ?
#
loop_
_entity_poly.entity_id
_entity_poly.type
_entity_poly.pdbx_seq_one_letter_code
_entity_poly.pdbx_strand_id
1 'polypeptide(L)'
;MWFWSEDSGEYEIFKQYERALVAIGVNFSLDGVQTALEGCTYGLEDALRRTIEYILWLQEQEREVFPNAILIRALQEQWKPVAWRDEYMELPLLQSAGQRWWNAAVSKWGYDVRNRLVADVFYDNGQEFIQFTNGKEILVETAWHWEWERLLEYAL
;
A
#
# COMPACT_ATOMS: atom_id res chain seq x y z
N MET A 1 -13.48 -10.79 0.15
CA MET A 1 -14.77 -10.32 0.69
C MET A 1 -14.47 -8.97 1.33
N TRP A 2 -15.15 -7.90 0.91
CA TRP A 2 -14.90 -6.56 1.47
C TRP A 2 -15.70 -6.42 2.78
N PHE A 3 -15.01 -6.06 3.87
CA PHE A 3 -15.60 -5.98 5.23
C PHE A 3 -16.54 -4.79 5.42
N TRP A 4 -16.37 -3.77 4.57
CA TRP A 4 -17.10 -2.52 4.62
C TRP A 4 -17.68 -2.20 3.23
N SER A 5 -18.80 -1.47 3.19
CA SER A 5 -19.31 -0.91 1.95
C SER A 5 -18.36 0.18 1.45
N GLU A 6 -18.24 0.34 0.12
CA GLU A 6 -17.40 1.38 -0.49
C GLU A 6 -17.74 2.80 0.00
N ASP A 7 -19.00 3.03 0.38
CA ASP A 7 -19.48 4.32 0.93
C ASP A 7 -19.28 4.47 2.46
N SER A 8 -18.60 3.54 3.14
CA SER A 8 -18.39 3.59 4.58
C SER A 8 -17.13 4.38 4.95
N GLY A 9 -17.16 5.10 6.08
CA GLY A 9 -15.99 5.83 6.57
C GLY A 9 -14.82 4.90 6.94
N GLU A 10 -15.10 3.68 7.39
CA GLU A 10 -14.09 2.66 7.65
C GLU A 10 -13.38 2.21 6.37
N TYR A 11 -14.12 2.08 5.26
CA TYR A 11 -13.55 1.78 3.96
C TYR A 11 -12.60 2.90 3.51
N GLU A 12 -13.03 4.15 3.58
CA GLU A 12 -12.21 5.31 3.22
C GLU A 12 -10.92 5.37 4.05
N ILE A 13 -11.04 5.22 5.38
CA ILE A 13 -9.90 5.16 6.30
C ILE A 13 -8.98 4.02 5.90
N PHE A 14 -9.51 2.81 5.71
CA PHE A 14 -8.68 1.66 5.35
C PHE A 14 -7.91 1.90 4.06
N LYS A 15 -8.58 2.36 2.99
CA LYS A 15 -7.94 2.63 1.69
C LYS A 15 -6.84 3.68 1.78
N GLN A 16 -6.95 4.65 2.69
CA GLN A 16 -5.91 5.65 2.92
C GLN A 16 -4.59 5.03 3.42
N TYR A 17 -4.66 4.02 4.30
CA TYR A 17 -3.46 3.41 4.91
C TYR A 17 -3.06 2.07 4.31
N GLU A 18 -3.95 1.42 3.54
CA GLU A 18 -3.76 0.08 2.96
C GLU A 18 -2.39 -0.05 2.28
N ARG A 19 -2.06 0.90 1.39
CA ARG A 19 -0.80 0.87 0.63
C ARG A 19 0.44 0.93 1.52
N ALA A 20 0.42 1.78 2.55
CA ALA A 20 1.53 1.91 3.49
C ALA A 20 1.69 0.65 4.34
N LEU A 21 0.58 0.03 4.76
CA LEU A 21 0.58 -1.20 5.52
C LEU A 21 1.10 -2.39 4.69
N VAL A 22 0.70 -2.49 3.42
CA VAL A 22 1.27 -3.48 2.49
C VAL A 22 2.77 -3.25 2.31
N ALA A 23 3.20 -1.99 2.14
CA ALA A 23 4.61 -1.65 1.93
C ALA A 23 5.51 -2.08 3.11
N ILE A 24 5.00 -2.03 4.34
CA ILE A 24 5.72 -2.52 5.54
C ILE A 24 5.53 -4.01 5.81
N GLY A 25 4.88 -4.74 4.90
CA GLY A 25 4.79 -6.21 4.93
C GLY A 25 3.53 -6.78 5.59
N VAL A 26 2.47 -5.97 5.78
CA VAL A 26 1.17 -6.50 6.19
C VAL A 26 0.52 -7.26 5.03
N ASN A 27 0.03 -8.46 5.31
CA ASN A 27 -0.69 -9.31 4.37
C ASN A 27 -2.16 -9.40 4.78
N PHE A 28 -3.02 -8.65 4.07
CA PHE A 28 -4.47 -8.63 4.28
C PHE A 28 -5.21 -9.89 3.80
N SER A 29 -4.53 -10.81 3.09
CA SER A 29 -5.09 -12.11 2.71
C SER A 29 -5.05 -13.14 3.85
N LEU A 30 -4.39 -12.83 4.98
CA LEU A 30 -4.33 -13.74 6.13
C LEU A 30 -5.61 -13.67 6.97
N ASP A 31 -6.24 -14.82 7.21
CA ASP A 31 -7.47 -14.95 8.03
C ASP A 31 -7.39 -14.19 9.36
N GLY A 32 -6.26 -14.30 10.07
CA GLY A 32 -6.10 -13.62 11.36
C GLY A 32 -6.12 -12.09 11.26
N VAL A 33 -5.62 -11.52 10.17
CA VAL A 33 -5.67 -10.07 9.90
C VAL A 33 -7.09 -9.66 9.52
N GLN A 34 -7.77 -10.47 8.71
CA GLN A 34 -9.16 -10.25 8.31
C GLN A 34 -10.10 -10.24 9.52
N THR A 35 -10.01 -11.26 10.37
CA THR A 35 -10.81 -11.34 11.60
C THR A 35 -10.53 -10.16 12.54
N ALA A 36 -9.28 -9.69 12.63
CA ALA A 36 -8.96 -8.54 13.47
C ALA A 36 -9.55 -7.22 12.93
N LEU A 37 -9.58 -7.05 11.60
CA LEU A 37 -10.21 -5.90 10.95
C LEU A 37 -11.74 -5.92 11.13
N GLU A 38 -12.38 -7.08 10.92
CA GLU A 38 -13.82 -7.27 11.14
C GLU A 38 -14.23 -6.99 12.60
N GLY A 39 -13.38 -7.40 13.55
CA GLY A 39 -13.62 -7.19 14.97
C GLY A 39 -13.35 -5.77 15.47
N CYS A 40 -12.73 -4.90 14.64
CA CYS A 40 -12.37 -3.54 15.03
C CYS A 40 -13.57 -2.59 14.87
N THR A 41 -14.38 -2.47 15.92
CA THR A 41 -15.57 -1.61 15.91
C THR A 41 -15.30 -0.14 16.22
N TYR A 42 -14.10 0.20 16.70
CA TYR A 42 -13.71 1.56 17.05
C TYR A 42 -12.18 1.72 17.01
N GLY A 43 -11.71 2.93 16.66
CA GLY A 43 -10.29 3.26 16.70
C GLY A 43 -9.48 2.66 15.55
N LEU A 44 -10.12 2.30 14.43
CA LEU A 44 -9.47 1.74 13.25
C LEU A 44 -8.30 2.62 12.79
N GLU A 45 -8.56 3.89 12.50
CA GLU A 45 -7.53 4.81 12.03
C GLU A 45 -6.35 4.93 13.00
N ASP A 46 -6.64 5.02 14.30
CA ASP A 46 -5.63 5.09 15.35
C ASP A 46 -4.74 3.84 15.38
N ALA A 47 -5.34 2.65 15.24
CA ALA A 47 -4.62 1.39 15.20
C ALA A 47 -3.74 1.26 13.93
N LEU A 48 -4.24 1.70 12.77
CA LEU A 48 -3.49 1.68 11.51
C LEU A 48 -2.29 2.63 11.58
N ARG A 49 -2.50 3.88 12.01
CA ARG A 49 -1.44 4.87 12.23
C ARG A 49 -0.40 4.37 13.23
N ARG A 50 -0.84 3.81 14.35
CA ARG A 50 0.07 3.30 15.39
C ARG A 50 0.86 2.07 14.92
N THR A 51 0.27 1.23 14.08
CA THR A 51 0.97 0.09 13.46
C THR A 51 2.13 0.58 12.59
N ILE A 52 1.87 1.54 11.69
CA ILE A 52 2.89 2.14 10.84
C ILE A 52 3.98 2.79 11.70
N GLU A 53 3.60 3.66 12.63
CA GLU A 53 4.54 4.35 13.53
C GLU A 53 5.45 3.37 14.27
N TYR A 54 4.89 2.31 14.84
CA TYR A 54 5.64 1.35 15.63
C TYR A 54 6.61 0.52 14.78
N ILE A 55 6.20 0.14 13.57
CA ILE A 55 7.06 -0.60 12.65
C ILE A 55 8.23 0.27 12.18
N LEU A 56 7.97 1.54 11.83
CA LEU A 56 9.03 2.50 11.48
C LEU A 56 10.06 2.61 12.60
N TRP A 57 9.59 2.78 13.84
CA TRP A 57 10.47 2.83 15.00
C TRP A 57 11.28 1.54 15.19
N LEU A 58 10.66 0.35 15.03
CA LEU A 58 11.38 -0.92 15.13
C LEU A 58 12.47 -1.07 14.05
N GLN A 59 12.19 -0.63 12.83
CA GLN A 59 13.15 -0.64 11.72
C GLN A 59 14.33 0.29 11.99
N GLU A 60 14.09 1.50 12.51
CA GLU A 60 15.16 2.43 12.92
C GLU A 60 16.05 1.85 14.03
N GLN A 61 15.51 0.98 14.88
CA GLN A 61 16.24 0.31 15.94
C GLN A 61 16.87 -1.04 15.50
N GLU A 62 16.81 -1.37 14.21
CA GLU A 62 17.28 -2.64 13.63
C GLU A 62 16.72 -3.89 14.34
N ARG A 63 15.45 -3.81 14.78
CA ARG A 63 14.77 -4.92 15.46
C ARG A 63 13.98 -5.77 14.49
N GLU A 64 13.73 -7.01 14.90
CA GLU A 64 12.86 -7.91 14.15
C GLU A 64 11.42 -7.37 14.12
N VAL A 65 10.79 -7.43 12.94
CA VAL A 65 9.46 -6.89 12.69
C VAL A 65 8.53 -8.01 12.25
N PHE A 66 7.36 -8.10 12.90
CA PHE A 66 6.28 -9.03 12.54
C PHE A 66 5.00 -8.23 12.20
N PRO A 67 4.87 -7.69 10.98
CA PRO A 67 3.85 -6.69 10.65
C PRO A 67 2.41 -7.15 10.92
N ASN A 68 2.09 -8.39 10.54
CA ASN A 68 0.75 -8.97 10.75
C ASN A 68 0.39 -9.08 12.24
N ALA A 69 1.32 -9.54 13.07
CA ALA A 69 1.08 -9.69 14.51
C ALA A 69 0.94 -8.32 15.19
N ILE A 70 1.73 -7.33 14.76
CA ILE A 70 1.64 -5.95 15.25
C ILE A 70 0.27 -5.36 14.91
N LEU A 71 -0.17 -5.47 13.65
CA LEU A 71 -1.48 -4.95 13.24
C LEU A 71 -2.62 -5.60 14.01
N ILE A 72 -2.64 -6.95 14.09
CA ILE A 72 -3.66 -7.70 14.84
C ILE A 72 -3.74 -7.18 16.28
N ARG A 73 -2.59 -7.03 16.93
CA ARG A 73 -2.52 -6.56 18.30
C ARG A 73 -2.98 -5.10 18.44
N ALA A 74 -2.57 -4.23 17.52
CA ALA A 74 -2.99 -2.83 17.53
C ALA A 74 -4.51 -2.68 17.38
N LEU A 75 -5.14 -3.49 16.53
CA LEU A 75 -6.59 -3.52 16.34
C LEU A 75 -7.32 -4.08 17.58
N GLN A 76 -6.84 -5.18 18.15
CA GLN A 76 -7.47 -5.83 19.31
C GLN A 76 -7.32 -5.01 20.59
N GLU A 77 -6.17 -4.39 20.80
CA GLU A 77 -5.87 -3.59 22.00
C GLU A 77 -6.18 -2.09 21.81
N GLN A 78 -6.73 -1.70 20.66
CA GLN A 78 -7.11 -0.32 20.33
C GLN A 78 -5.98 0.70 20.56
N TRP A 79 -4.80 0.37 20.05
CA TRP A 79 -3.62 1.21 20.26
C TRP A 79 -3.84 2.63 19.71
N LYS A 80 -3.36 3.61 20.47
CA LYS A 80 -3.37 5.03 20.06
C LYS A 80 -2.01 5.44 19.50
N PRO A 81 -1.96 6.30 18.47
CA PRO A 81 -0.71 6.87 18.00
C PRO A 81 -0.06 7.70 19.12
N VAL A 82 1.27 7.65 19.22
CA VAL A 82 2.01 8.36 20.28
C VAL A 82 2.72 9.60 19.72
N ALA A 83 3.32 9.46 18.55
CA ALA A 83 4.08 10.49 17.85
C ALA A 83 3.83 10.42 16.33
N TRP A 84 2.57 10.21 15.92
CA TRP A 84 2.18 10.23 14.51
C TRP A 84 2.60 11.53 13.83
N ARG A 85 3.08 11.38 12.60
CA ARG A 85 3.48 12.46 11.71
C ARG A 85 2.89 12.18 10.34
N ASP A 86 2.14 13.13 9.78
CA ASP A 86 1.49 12.94 8.48
C ASP A 86 2.52 12.73 7.36
N GLU A 87 3.73 13.27 7.54
CA GLU A 87 4.87 13.08 6.64
C GLU A 87 5.32 11.62 6.53
N TYR A 88 4.92 10.73 7.46
CA TYR A 88 5.20 9.30 7.34
C TYR A 88 4.63 8.73 6.05
N MET A 89 3.44 9.17 5.63
CA MET A 89 2.81 8.69 4.39
C MET A 89 3.57 9.11 3.12
N GLU A 90 4.50 10.07 3.23
CA GLU A 90 5.36 10.49 2.12
C GLU A 90 6.69 9.71 2.08
N LEU A 91 7.00 8.92 3.11
CA LEU A 91 8.26 8.18 3.19
C LEU A 91 8.39 7.22 2.02
N PRO A 92 9.54 7.20 1.30
CA PRO A 92 9.75 6.31 0.16
C PRO A 92 9.55 4.82 0.46
N LEU A 93 9.77 4.41 1.70
CA LEU A 93 9.61 3.03 2.15
C LEU A 93 8.14 2.65 2.43
N LEU A 94 7.25 3.63 2.60
CA LEU A 94 5.79 3.43 2.69
C LEU A 94 5.11 3.59 1.33
N GLN A 95 5.86 4.05 0.31
CA GLN A 95 5.36 4.06 -1.06
C GLN A 95 5.19 2.62 -1.54
N SER A 96 4.01 2.33 -2.05
CA SER A 96 3.73 1.04 -2.65
C SER A 96 4.66 0.75 -3.83
N ALA A 97 4.77 -0.52 -4.24
CA ALA A 97 5.62 -0.87 -5.37
C ALA A 97 5.19 -0.13 -6.65
N GLY A 98 3.89 0.10 -6.81
CA GLY A 98 3.25 0.81 -7.90
C GLY A 98 3.55 2.30 -7.83
N GLN A 99 3.48 2.92 -6.65
CA GLN A 99 3.89 4.32 -6.49
C GLN A 99 5.38 4.53 -6.78
N ARG A 100 6.23 3.60 -6.32
CA ARG A 100 7.67 3.61 -6.65
C ARG A 100 7.89 3.42 -8.15
N TRP A 101 7.16 2.53 -8.79
CA TRP A 101 7.24 2.31 -10.23
C TRP A 101 6.79 3.55 -11.01
N TRP A 102 5.67 4.15 -10.64
CA TRP A 102 5.13 5.39 -11.22
C TRP A 102 6.15 6.52 -11.16
N ASN A 103 6.81 6.68 -10.01
CA ASN A 103 7.87 7.67 -9.82
C ASN A 103 9.11 7.34 -10.69
N ALA A 104 9.51 6.07 -10.77
CA ALA A 104 10.63 5.64 -11.60
C ALA A 104 10.36 5.80 -13.11
N ALA A 105 9.12 5.57 -13.55
CA ALA A 105 8.69 5.74 -14.93
C ALA A 105 8.90 7.17 -15.43
N VAL A 106 8.72 8.18 -14.55
CA VAL A 106 9.06 9.57 -14.87
C VAL A 106 10.55 9.74 -15.18
N SER A 107 11.41 9.14 -14.37
CA SER A 107 12.86 9.23 -14.58
C SER A 107 13.33 8.54 -15.87
N LYS A 108 12.57 7.56 -16.37
CA LYS A 108 12.93 6.77 -17.56
C LYS A 108 12.28 7.25 -18.84
N TRP A 109 10.99 7.56 -18.81
CA TRP A 109 10.20 7.95 -19.98
C TRP A 109 9.91 9.46 -20.04
N GLY A 110 10.07 10.17 -18.93
CA GLY A 110 9.64 11.56 -18.80
C GLY A 110 8.15 11.69 -18.45
N TYR A 111 7.77 12.86 -17.92
CA TYR A 111 6.41 13.15 -17.46
C TYR A 111 5.36 12.93 -18.56
N ASP A 112 5.62 13.44 -19.76
CA ASP A 112 4.67 13.45 -20.87
C ASP A 112 4.35 12.04 -21.39
N VAL A 113 5.37 11.20 -21.53
CA VAL A 113 5.20 9.84 -22.04
C VAL A 113 4.48 8.98 -21.01
N ARG A 114 4.89 9.03 -19.74
CA ARG A 114 4.25 8.28 -18.64
C ARG A 114 2.78 8.69 -18.48
N ASN A 115 2.47 9.99 -18.50
CA ASN A 115 1.09 10.48 -18.39
C ASN A 115 0.21 10.13 -19.61
N ARG A 116 0.81 9.94 -20.79
CA ARG A 116 0.08 9.53 -22.01
C ARG A 116 -0.21 8.04 -22.02
N LEU A 117 0.72 7.23 -21.52
CA LEU A 117 0.67 5.77 -21.64
C LEU A 117 0.02 5.10 -20.44
N VAL A 118 0.18 5.63 -19.23
CA VAL A 118 -0.34 5.00 -18.01
C VAL A 118 -1.64 5.67 -17.62
N ALA A 119 -2.73 4.91 -17.64
CA ALA A 119 -4.05 5.36 -17.26
C ALA A 119 -4.21 5.38 -15.73
N ASP A 120 -3.77 4.31 -15.06
CA ASP A 120 -3.84 4.18 -13.60
C ASP A 120 -2.79 3.19 -13.06
N VAL A 121 -2.51 3.29 -11.75
CA VAL A 121 -1.80 2.29 -10.96
C VAL A 121 -2.67 1.92 -9.78
N PHE A 122 -3.36 0.80 -9.89
CA PHE A 122 -4.38 0.37 -8.95
C PHE A 122 -3.95 -0.89 -8.20
N TYR A 123 -4.63 -1.13 -7.08
CA TYR A 123 -4.43 -2.29 -6.25
C TYR A 123 -5.68 -3.16 -6.31
N ASP A 124 -5.49 -4.45 -6.61
CA ASP A 124 -6.55 -5.44 -6.59
C ASP A 124 -6.05 -6.72 -5.91
N ASN A 125 -6.82 -7.21 -4.93
CA ASN A 125 -6.63 -8.51 -4.27
C ASN A 125 -5.19 -8.86 -3.82
N GLY A 126 -4.46 -7.92 -3.22
CA GLY A 126 -3.09 -8.20 -2.74
C GLY A 126 -1.98 -7.84 -3.72
N GLN A 127 -2.33 -7.41 -4.94
CA GLN A 127 -1.38 -7.13 -6.00
C GLN A 127 -1.62 -5.74 -6.58
N GLU A 128 -0.54 -5.10 -7.03
CA GLU A 128 -0.62 -3.83 -7.74
C GLU A 128 -0.47 -4.04 -9.24
N PHE A 129 -1.29 -3.34 -10.01
CA PHE A 129 -1.35 -3.40 -11.45
C PHE A 129 -1.14 -2.01 -12.04
N ILE A 130 -0.53 -1.97 -13.21
CA ILE A 130 -0.41 -0.78 -14.05
C ILE A 130 -1.40 -0.96 -15.19
N GLN A 131 -2.35 -0.04 -15.32
CA GLN A 131 -3.26 0.03 -16.45
C GLN A 131 -2.70 1.01 -17.48
N PHE A 132 -2.55 0.55 -18.72
CA PHE A 132 -2.14 1.40 -19.83
C PHE A 132 -3.35 1.93 -20.60
N THR A 133 -3.17 3.06 -21.28
CA THR A 133 -4.24 3.71 -22.08
C THR A 133 -4.66 2.88 -23.30
N ASN A 134 -3.86 1.90 -23.71
CA ASN A 134 -4.22 0.91 -24.73
C ASN A 134 -5.12 -0.22 -24.18
N GLY A 135 -5.52 -0.18 -22.91
CA GLY A 135 -6.38 -1.16 -22.25
C GLY A 135 -5.66 -2.41 -21.75
N LYS A 136 -4.34 -2.52 -21.91
CA LYS A 136 -3.56 -3.62 -21.34
C LYS A 136 -3.23 -3.33 -19.88
N GLU A 137 -3.11 -4.40 -19.12
CA GLU A 137 -2.71 -4.36 -17.71
C GLU A 137 -1.47 -5.23 -17.51
N ILE A 138 -0.67 -4.89 -16.51
CA ILE A 138 0.47 -5.69 -16.07
C ILE A 138 0.65 -5.56 -14.57
N LEU A 139 1.05 -6.65 -13.91
CA LEU A 139 1.48 -6.63 -12.52
C LEU A 139 2.69 -5.71 -12.37
N VAL A 140 2.68 -4.85 -11.35
CA VAL A 140 3.81 -3.96 -11.02
C VAL A 140 5.10 -4.74 -10.81
N GLU A 141 5.04 -5.90 -10.14
CA GLU A 141 6.21 -6.77 -9.94
C GLU A 141 6.77 -7.27 -11.28
N THR A 142 5.89 -7.67 -12.21
CA THR A 142 6.30 -8.08 -13.56
C THR A 142 6.89 -6.91 -14.34
N ALA A 143 6.31 -5.71 -14.21
CA ALA A 143 6.83 -4.50 -14.82
C ALA A 143 8.24 -4.17 -14.31
N TRP A 144 8.52 -4.34 -13.01
CA TRP A 144 9.88 -4.17 -12.47
C TRP A 144 10.91 -5.14 -13.06
N HIS A 145 10.49 -6.35 -13.40
CA HIS A 145 11.36 -7.35 -14.04
C HIS A 145 11.56 -7.11 -15.54
N TRP A 146 10.69 -6.33 -16.17
CA TRP A 146 10.81 -5.99 -17.58
C TRP A 146 11.71 -4.77 -17.77
N GLU A 147 12.49 -4.78 -18.84
CA GLU A 147 13.24 -3.61 -19.27
C GLU A 147 12.27 -2.50 -19.68
N TRP A 148 12.64 -1.24 -19.43
CA TRP A 148 11.77 -0.08 -19.62
C TRP A 148 11.39 0.14 -21.09
N GLU A 149 12.25 -0.25 -22.02
CA GLU A 149 12.02 -0.21 -23.47
C GLU A 149 10.94 -1.21 -23.88
N ARG A 150 10.99 -2.43 -23.33
CA ARG A 150 9.98 -3.46 -23.58
C ARG A 150 8.62 -3.06 -23.02
N LEU A 151 8.59 -2.46 -21.82
CA LEU A 151 7.37 -1.91 -21.24
C LEU A 151 6.79 -0.78 -22.09
N LEU A 152 7.63 0.07 -22.68
CA LEU A 152 7.20 1.13 -23.57
C LEU A 152 6.52 0.55 -24.82
N GLU A 153 7.13 -0.45 -25.46
CA GLU A 153 6.52 -1.15 -26.61
C GLU A 153 5.22 -1.87 -26.25
N TYR A 154 5.13 -2.44 -25.06
CA TYR A 154 3.90 -3.08 -24.56
C TYR A 154 2.76 -2.07 -24.34
N ALA A 155 3.10 -0.85 -23.88
CA ALA A 155 2.15 0.21 -23.57
C ALA A 155 1.66 1.01 -24.79
N LEU A 156 2.38 0.94 -25.91
CA LEU A 156 1.95 1.45 -27.22
C LEU A 156 0.83 0.57 -27.83
#